data_AF-A0A1Q9SE52-F1
#
_entry.id   AF-A0A1Q9SE52-F1
#
_cell.length_a   1.000
_cell.length_b   1.000
_cell.length_c   1.000
_cell.angle_alpha   90.00
_cell.angle_beta   90.00
_cell.angle_gamma   90.00
#
_symmetry.space_group_name_H-M   'P 1'
#
loop_
_entity.id
_entity.type
_entity.pdbx_description
1 polymer ?
#
loop_
_entity_poly.entity_id
_entity_poly.type
_entity_poly.pdbx_seq_one_letter_code
_entity_poly.pdbx_strand_id
1 'polypeptide(L)' 'MATIQIRDIPDDVYESIRQEAKAAGQSLQAYMRERVIQMARIEARRAEIFAELNATLAKDRGSGIRREDILADLDETRRS' A
#
# COMPACT_ATOMS: atom_id res chain seq x y z
N MET A 1 -24.55 -5.06 10.78
CA MET A 1 -24.02 -4.85 9.42
C MET A 1 -23.84 -3.36 9.23
N ALA A 2 -22.63 -2.88 8.96
CA ALA A 2 -22.40 -1.46 8.76
C ALA A 2 -22.85 -1.06 7.34
N THR A 3 -23.57 0.04 7.23
CA THR A 3 -24.02 0.60 5.95
C THR A 3 -23.39 1.96 5.77
N ILE A 4 -22.84 2.20 4.58
CA ILE A 4 -22.29 3.50 4.19
C ILE A 4 -23.17 4.03 3.07
N GLN A 5 -23.59 5.29 3.19
CA GLN A 5 -24.23 6.02 2.11
C GLN A 5 -23.23 7.02 1.55
N ILE A 6 -23.00 6.98 0.25
CA ILE A 6 -22.16 7.93 -0.48
C ILE A 6 -23.11 8.81 -1.28
N ARG A 7 -23.05 10.12 -1.08
CA ARG A 7 -23.88 11.11 -1.75
C ARG A 7 -23.07 11.89 -2.77
N ASP A 8 -23.79 12.58 -3.66
CA ASP A 8 -23.21 13.53 -4.61
C ASP A 8 -22.15 12.89 -5.52
N ILE A 9 -22.37 11.64 -5.93
CA ILE A 9 -21.55 10.98 -6.95
C ILE A 9 -21.93 11.58 -8.30
N PRO A 10 -20.97 12.10 -9.08
CA PRO A 10 -21.24 12.54 -10.44
C PRO A 10 -21.89 11.44 -11.29
N ASP A 11 -22.88 11.80 -12.10
CA ASP A 11 -23.69 10.84 -12.87
C ASP A 11 -22.84 9.97 -13.80
N ASP A 12 -21.81 10.55 -14.41
CA ASP A 12 -20.87 9.86 -15.29
C ASP A 12 -20.06 8.79 -14.55
N VAL A 13 -19.61 9.10 -13.33
CA VAL A 13 -18.90 8.17 -12.46
C VAL A 13 -19.83 7.04 -12.00
N TYR A 14 -21.06 7.37 -11.61
CA TYR A 14 -22.07 6.38 -11.22
C TYR A 14 -22.34 5.38 -12.36
N GLU A 15 -22.54 5.87 -13.58
CA GLU A 15 -22.80 5.02 -14.74
C GLU A 15 -21.60 4.16 -15.11
N SER A 16 -20.36 4.67 -15.01
CA SER A 16 -19.15 3.86 -15.20
C SER A 16 -19.11 2.68 -14.23
N ILE A 17 -19.31 2.94 -12.93
CA ILE A 17 -19.29 1.90 -11.89
C ILE A 17 -20.42 0.88 -12.13
N ARG A 18 -21.61 1.35 -12.55
CA ARG A 18 -22.74 0.49 -12.87
C ARG A 18 -22.44 -0.43 -14.05
N GLN A 19 -21.80 0.09 -15.10
CA GLN A 19 -21.41 -0.71 -16.27
C GLN A 19 -20.36 -1.76 -15.90
N GLU A 20 -19.35 -1.39 -15.11
CA GLU A 20 -18.34 -2.31 -14.60
C GLU A 20 -18.95 -3.45 -13.77
N ALA A 21 -19.85 -3.11 -12.84
CA ALA A 21 -20.54 -4.10 -12.02
C ALA A 21 -21.36 -5.08 -12.89
N LYS A 22 -22.05 -4.56 -13.91
CA LYS A 22 -22.81 -5.38 -14.86
C LYS A 22 -21.90 -6.30 -15.69
N ALA A 23 -20.76 -5.79 -16.15
CA ALA A 23 -19.77 -6.59 -16.88
C ALA A 23 -19.17 -7.70 -16.00
N ALA A 24 -19.02 -7.46 -14.70
CA ALA A 24 -18.60 -8.46 -13.72
C ALA A 24 -19.73 -9.45 -13.32
N GLY A 25 -20.96 -9.27 -13.81
CA GLY A 25 -22.11 -10.10 -13.43
C GLY A 25 -22.55 -9.91 -11.97
N GLN A 26 -22.21 -8.78 -11.36
CA GLN A 26 -22.45 -8.49 -9.95
C GLN A 26 -23.53 -7.40 -9.79
N SER A 27 -24.22 -7.41 -8.66
CA SER A 27 -25.00 -6.23 -8.26
C SER A 27 -24.05 -5.09 -7.91
N LEU A 28 -24.49 -3.84 -8.12
CA LEU A 28 -23.69 -2.65 -7.79
C LEU A 28 -23.22 -2.66 -6.33
N GLN A 29 -24.08 -3.09 -5.41
CA GLN A 29 -23.74 -3.19 -3.99
C GLN A 29 -22.65 -4.24 -3.73
N ALA A 30 -22.71 -5.41 -4.38
CA ALA A 30 -21.70 -6.45 -4.24
C ALA A 30 -20.34 -5.98 -4.79
N TYR A 31 -20.35 -5.37 -5.97
CA TYR A 31 -19.17 -4.79 -6.61
C TYR A 31 -18.49 -3.73 -5.72
N MET A 32 -19.26 -2.77 -5.22
CA MET A 32 -18.74 -1.72 -4.35
C MET A 32 -18.24 -2.26 -3.01
N ARG A 33 -18.91 -3.27 -2.43
CA ARG A 33 -18.44 -3.93 -1.21
C ARG A 33 -17.06 -4.54 -1.41
N GLU A 34 -16.85 -5.27 -2.51
CA GLU A 34 -15.55 -5.86 -2.82
C GLU A 34 -14.48 -4.78 -3.01
N ARG A 35 -14.82 -3.70 -3.71
CA ARG A 35 -13.91 -2.58 -3.92
C ARG A 35 -13.47 -1.92 -2.62
N VAL A 36 -14.41 -1.68 -1.69
CA VAL A 36 -14.13 -1.12 -0.36
C VAL A 36 -13.25 -2.06 0.47
N ILE A 37 -13.53 -3.37 0.45
CA ILE A 37 -12.71 -4.36 1.16
C ILE A 37 -11.28 -4.37 0.62
N GLN A 38 -11.12 -4.36 -0.70
CA GLN A 38 -9.80 -4.34 -1.33
C GLN A 38 -9.04 -3.05 -1.01
N MET A 39 -9.71 -1.91 -1.05
CA MET A 39 -9.12 -0.62 -0.67
C MET A 39 -8.62 -0.63 0.78
N ALA A 40 -9.46 -1.05 1.73
CA ALA A 40 -9.09 -1.13 3.13
C ALA A 40 -7.90 -2.09 3.38
N ARG A 41 -7.84 -3.22 2.67
CA ARG A 41 -6.71 -4.16 2.73
C ARG A 41 -5.42 -3.55 2.22
N ILE A 42 -5.47 -2.82 1.11
CA ILE A 42 -4.30 -2.15 0.54
C ILE A 42 -3.80 -1.07 1.49
N GLU A 43 -4.70 -0.26 2.05
CA GLU A 43 -4.35 0.78 3.02
C GLU A 43 -3.73 0.19 4.30
N ALA A 44 -4.33 -0.85 4.85
CA ALA A 44 -3.79 -1.54 6.03
C ALA A 44 -2.39 -2.11 5.76
N ARG A 45 -2.18 -2.77 4.61
CA ARG A 45 -0.88 -3.31 4.23
C ARG A 45 0.16 -2.21 4.04
N ARG A 46 -0.21 -1.07 3.45
CA ARG A 46 0.70 0.07 3.33
C ARG A 46 1.11 0.60 4.70
N ALA A 47 0.15 0.78 5.60
CA ALA A 47 0.41 1.23 6.96
C ALA A 47 1.36 0.28 7.71
N GLU A 48 1.16 -1.04 7.56
CA GLU A 48 2.05 -2.06 8.12
C GLU A 48 3.47 -1.96 7.58
N ILE A 49 3.65 -1.85 6.26
CA ILE A 49 4.98 -1.70 5.63
C ILE A 49 5.69 -0.44 6.14
N PHE A 50 4.98 0.68 6.24
CA PHE A 50 5.57 1.91 6.77
C PHE A 50 5.91 1.79 8.26
N ALA A 51 5.08 1.12 9.05
CA ALA A 51 5.37 0.85 10.45
C ALA A 51 6.61 -0.05 10.62
N GLU A 52 6.74 -1.09 9.80
CA GLU A 52 7.89 -1.99 9.78
C GLU A 52 9.18 -1.27 9.34
N LEU A 53 9.10 -0.44 8.30
CA LEU A 53 10.22 0.38 7.85
C LEU A 53 10.66 1.35 8.95
N ASN A 54 9.72 2.06 9.57
CA ASN A 54 10.02 2.97 10.67
C ASN A 54 10.58 2.23 11.89
N ALA A 55 10.08 1.04 12.20
CA ALA A 55 10.61 0.22 13.29
C ALA A 55 12.03 -0.26 12.98
N THR A 56 12.31 -0.64 11.73
CA THR A 56 13.64 -1.02 11.27
C THR A 56 14.60 0.16 11.35
N LEU A 57 14.21 1.33 10.85
CA LEU A 57 15.01 2.56 10.94
C LEU A 57 15.21 3.04 12.39
N ALA A 58 14.22 2.86 13.27
CA ALA A 58 14.34 3.21 14.68
C ALA A 58 15.25 2.24 15.46
N LYS A 59 15.29 0.96 15.04
CA LYS A 59 16.23 -0.05 15.56
C LYS A 59 17.63 0.15 14.98
N ASP A 60 17.71 0.58 13.74
CA ASP A 60 18.93 1.00 13.07
C ASP A 60 19.32 2.40 13.59
N ARG A 61 19.76 2.45 14.85
CA ARG A 61 20.62 3.53 15.34
C ARG A 61 21.92 3.37 14.55
N GLY A 62 21.94 3.92 13.32
CA GLY A 62 22.79 3.52 12.21
C GLY A 62 24.10 2.92 12.65
N SER A 63 24.44 1.75 12.09
CA SER A 63 25.46 0.76 12.52
C SER A 63 26.85 1.26 12.97
N GLY A 64 27.08 2.56 13.04
CA GLY A 64 28.35 3.21 13.33
C GLY A 64 29.27 3.20 12.11
N ILE A 65 28.91 2.41 11.09
CA ILE A 65 29.67 2.21 9.87
C ILE A 65 29.55 3.48 9.04
N ARG A 66 30.66 4.18 8.94
CA ARG A 66 30.79 5.36 8.10
C ARG A 66 31.12 4.94 6.69
N ARG A 67 30.92 5.87 5.75
CA ARG A 67 31.28 5.66 4.35
C ARG A 67 32.76 5.28 4.19
N GLU A 68 33.62 5.79 5.07
CA GLU A 68 35.04 5.45 5.13
C GLU A 68 35.27 3.95 5.38
N ASP A 69 34.53 3.36 6.31
CA ASP A 69 34.67 1.95 6.70
C ASP A 69 34.26 1.01 5.55
N ILE A 70 33.21 1.38 4.81
CA ILE A 70 32.74 0.64 3.62
C ILE A 70 33.79 0.66 2.51
N LEU A 71 34.43 1.81 2.28
CA LEU A 71 35.45 1.94 1.23
C LEU A 71 36.73 1.19 1.58
N ALA A 72 37.10 1.15 2.86
CA ALA A 72 38.25 0.38 3.33
C ALA A 72 38.06 -1.12 3.11
N ASP A 73 36.89 -1.67 3.46
CA ASP A 73 36.54 -3.08 3.26
C ASP A 73 36.51 -3.47 1.76
N LEU A 74 36.03 -2.55 0.91
CA LEU A 74 36.02 -2.73 -0.54
C LEU A 74 37.42 -2.79 -1.15
N ASP A 75 38.35 -1.98 -0.64
CA ASP A 75 39.74 -1.96 -1.10
C ASP A 75 40.54 -3.16 -0.59
N GLU A 76 40.24 -3.66 0.60
CA GLU A 76 40.81 -4.90 1.14
C GLU A 76 40.38 -6.11 0.29
N THR A 77 39.09 -6.20 -0.06
CA THR A 77 38.54 -7.25 -0.93
C THR A 77 39.17 -7.25 -2.33
N ARG A 78 39.53 -6.08 -2.87
CA ARG A 78 40.19 -5.97 -4.20
C ARG A 78 41.67 -6.37 -4.20
N ARG A 79 42.31 -6.40 -3.03
CA ARG A 79 43.72 -6.79 -2.88
C ARG A 79 43.90 -8.27 -2.54
N SER A 80 42.81 -8.95 -2.18
CA SER A 80 42.70 -10.41 -2.09
C SER A 80 42.59 -11.06 -3.47
#